data_AF-A0A662JVU5-F1
#
_entry.id   AF-A0A662JVU5-F1
#
_cell.length_a   1.000
_cell.length_b   1.000
_cell.length_c   1.000
_cell.angle_alpha   90.00
_cell.angle_beta   90.00
_cell.angle_gamma   90.00
#
_symmetry.space_group_name_H-M   'P 1'
#
loop_
_entity.id
_entity.type
_entity.pdbx_description
1 polymer ?
#
loop_
_entity_poly.entity_id
_entity_poly.type
_entity_poly.pdbx_seq_one_letter_code
_entity_poly.pdbx_strand_id
1 'polypeptide(L)'
;LIIVAAASSAFLYFKYVYVPPSTENVVEKGDCVDVNYIARYASNNTVFSSSYSDVKNKTGENPLKVFVSLDKKAIPPANYSSYSSSPLGMIEGFIPDLIGMKKGETKTVVVPPDKAYGNYSKLSEGDVFVTNATAPPMNQTVQVVNLTDSSISLKWMDVEGMDSFTMPQAVLIQNMSGMVFSPYDYLPPYYVFKNCSEIVNVTDENVTVKTTPDKTENIVDQVTLFPDGKNLGLIFPDASTASWNETTITITSTPVEGSIYNLSYMGINLTVIVNNVTDSQMNVSVEFQGQTSPIGLINKTVSFNRTYVLPRVYKNIPMYLAKSILGSSLEKSGYSLNKLSGETLIFEISVKNIYKTSHES
;
A
#
# COMPACT_ATOMS: atom_id res chain seq x y z
N LEU A 1 16.32 81.89 6.20
CA LEU A 1 15.08 81.51 6.91
C LEU A 1 14.38 80.46 6.07
N ILE A 2 14.33 79.23 6.57
CA ILE A 2 13.57 78.10 6.01
C ILE A 2 12.22 78.12 6.72
N ILE A 3 11.11 77.92 5.99
CA ILE A 3 9.91 77.17 6.43
C ILE A 3 8.95 76.99 5.23
N VAL A 4 8.77 75.70 4.87
CA VAL A 4 7.52 74.97 4.58
C VAL A 4 6.68 75.35 3.35
N ALA A 5 6.53 74.39 2.42
CA ALA A 5 5.31 73.56 2.33
C ALA A 5 5.42 72.51 1.21
N ALA A 6 5.23 71.25 1.59
CA ALA A 6 5.05 70.13 0.70
C ALA A 6 3.68 70.19 0.01
N ALA A 7 3.62 69.78 -1.26
CA ALA A 7 2.39 69.31 -1.89
C ALA A 7 2.71 68.18 -2.87
N SER A 8 2.31 66.99 -2.42
CA SER A 8 2.13 65.74 -3.14
C SER A 8 1.59 65.88 -4.57
N SER A 9 2.23 65.21 -5.52
CA SER A 9 1.59 64.79 -6.78
C SER A 9 1.82 63.30 -6.97
N ALA A 10 0.70 62.57 -6.96
CA ALA A 10 0.62 61.13 -7.10
C ALA A 10 1.12 60.68 -8.48
N PHE A 11 2.06 59.74 -8.48
CA PHE A 11 2.45 58.99 -9.67
C PHE A 11 1.42 57.87 -9.90
N LEU A 12 0.44 58.12 -10.76
CA LEU A 12 -0.44 57.09 -11.31
C LEU A 12 0.38 56.18 -12.24
N TYR A 13 0.88 55.06 -11.71
CA TYR A 13 1.46 54.00 -12.51
C TYR A 13 0.35 53.05 -12.96
N PHE A 14 -0.40 53.43 -14.00
CA PHE A 14 -1.21 52.47 -14.74
C PHE A 14 -0.25 51.54 -15.50
N LYS A 15 0.08 50.40 -14.89
CA LYS A 15 0.51 49.22 -15.66
C LYS A 15 -0.69 48.83 -16.52
N TYR A 16 -0.67 49.27 -17.77
CA TYR A 16 -1.37 48.59 -18.85
C TYR A 16 -0.84 47.15 -18.86
N VAL A 17 -1.56 46.25 -18.20
CA VAL A 17 -1.45 44.83 -18.49
C VAL A 17 -2.06 44.71 -19.87
N TYR A 18 -1.19 44.60 -20.88
CA TYR A 18 -1.59 44.04 -22.16
C TYR A 18 -2.01 42.60 -21.89
N VAL A 19 -3.29 42.40 -21.61
CA VAL A 19 -3.94 41.10 -21.71
C VAL A 19 -4.13 40.91 -23.21
N PRO A 20 -3.37 40.03 -23.89
CA PRO A 20 -3.67 39.71 -25.26
C PRO A 20 -5.14 39.27 -25.32
N PRO A 21 -5.90 39.66 -26.37
CA PRO A 21 -7.29 39.25 -26.49
C PRO A 21 -7.35 37.73 -26.31
N SER A 22 -8.12 37.29 -25.33
CA SER A 22 -8.36 35.88 -25.09
C SER A 22 -8.82 35.30 -26.41
N THR A 23 -8.01 34.42 -26.98
CA THR A 23 -8.48 33.58 -28.07
C THR A 23 -9.44 32.59 -27.42
N GLU A 24 -10.71 32.97 -27.26
CA GLU A 24 -11.77 32.20 -26.56
C GLU A 24 -11.85 30.75 -27.04
N ASN A 25 -11.26 30.45 -28.20
CA ASN A 25 -11.24 29.15 -28.82
C ASN A 25 -9.89 28.41 -28.74
N VAL A 26 -8.90 28.83 -27.95
CA VAL A 26 -7.60 28.14 -27.79
C VAL A 26 -7.41 27.70 -26.35
N VAL A 27 -6.95 26.46 -26.13
CA VAL A 27 -6.71 25.90 -24.80
C VAL A 27 -5.43 26.47 -24.17
N GLU A 28 -5.53 26.89 -22.91
CA GLU A 28 -4.41 27.40 -22.11
C GLU A 28 -4.34 26.69 -20.74
N LYS A 29 -3.20 26.84 -20.05
CA LYS A 29 -3.08 26.33 -18.67
C LYS A 29 -4.08 27.04 -17.77
N GLY A 30 -4.77 26.26 -16.93
CA GLY A 30 -5.85 26.74 -16.07
C GLY A 30 -7.25 26.58 -16.69
N ASP A 31 -7.37 26.32 -17.99
CA ASP A 31 -8.68 26.08 -18.60
C ASP A 31 -9.28 24.75 -18.14
N CYS A 32 -10.61 24.69 -18.17
CA CYS A 32 -11.35 23.42 -18.15
C CYS A 32 -11.78 23.09 -19.57
N VAL A 33 -11.60 21.84 -20.00
CA VAL A 33 -11.79 21.42 -21.39
C VAL A 33 -12.54 20.10 -21.45
N ASP A 34 -13.58 20.05 -22.28
CA ASP A 34 -14.22 18.79 -22.66
C ASP A 34 -13.45 18.18 -23.83
N VAL A 35 -12.91 16.98 -23.62
CA VAL A 35 -12.06 16.29 -24.60
C VAL A 35 -12.70 14.96 -24.98
N ASN A 36 -13.04 14.80 -26.25
CA ASN A 36 -13.28 13.46 -26.76
C ASN A 36 -11.96 12.79 -27.09
N TYR A 37 -11.90 11.47 -26.88
CA TYR A 37 -10.68 10.72 -27.12
C TYR A 37 -10.95 9.29 -27.57
N ILE A 38 -9.98 8.75 -28.31
CA ILE A 38 -9.84 7.32 -28.59
C ILE A 38 -8.42 6.92 -28.18
N ALA A 39 -8.29 5.99 -27.24
CA ALA A 39 -7.01 5.53 -26.71
C ALA A 39 -6.66 4.14 -27.26
N ARG A 40 -5.43 4.00 -27.74
CA ARG A 40 -4.93 2.80 -28.42
C ARG A 40 -3.54 2.41 -27.91
N TYR A 41 -3.22 1.12 -27.98
CA TYR A 41 -1.83 0.67 -27.81
C TYR A 41 -1.01 1.10 -29.03
N ALA A 42 0.18 1.67 -28.82
CA ALA A 42 1.06 2.02 -29.93
C ALA A 42 1.59 0.78 -30.67
N SER A 43 1.69 -0.36 -29.98
CA SER A 43 2.24 -1.60 -30.51
C SER A 43 1.37 -2.26 -31.60
N ASN A 44 0.04 -2.14 -31.49
CA ASN A 44 -0.89 -2.85 -32.38
C ASN A 44 -2.15 -2.04 -32.76
N ASN A 45 -2.23 -0.77 -32.35
CA ASN A 45 -3.33 0.14 -32.65
C ASN A 45 -4.72 -0.28 -32.13
N THR A 46 -4.79 -1.27 -31.24
CA THR A 46 -6.04 -1.77 -30.67
C THR A 46 -6.59 -0.76 -29.67
N VAL A 47 -7.89 -0.47 -29.77
CA VAL A 47 -8.59 0.45 -28.85
C VAL A 47 -8.79 -0.25 -27.51
N PHE A 48 -8.45 0.43 -26.41
CA PHE A 48 -8.73 -0.06 -25.06
C PHE A 48 -9.63 0.90 -24.25
N SER A 49 -9.74 2.16 -24.66
CA SER A 49 -10.66 3.14 -24.04
C SER A 49 -11.10 4.20 -25.04
N SER A 50 -12.28 4.77 -24.84
CA SER A 50 -12.85 5.80 -25.72
C SER A 50 -13.93 6.60 -24.99
N SER A 51 -14.08 7.87 -25.35
CA SER A 51 -15.23 8.70 -24.96
C SER A 51 -16.46 8.48 -25.84
N TYR A 52 -16.34 7.70 -26.91
CA TYR A 52 -17.43 7.34 -27.83
C TYR A 52 -17.95 5.94 -27.55
N SER A 53 -19.27 5.76 -27.53
CA SER A 53 -19.88 4.43 -27.47
C SER A 53 -19.73 3.64 -28.77
N ASP A 54 -19.74 4.34 -29.92
CA ASP A 54 -19.35 3.79 -31.22
C ASP A 54 -18.09 4.49 -31.72
N VAL A 55 -16.96 3.81 -31.55
CA VAL A 55 -15.63 4.34 -31.92
C VAL A 55 -15.49 4.54 -33.43
N LYS A 56 -16.14 3.71 -34.26
CA LYS A 56 -15.98 3.77 -35.72
C LYS A 56 -16.71 4.97 -36.31
N ASN A 57 -17.93 5.19 -35.85
CA ASN A 57 -18.77 6.30 -36.32
C ASN A 57 -18.61 7.57 -35.47
N LYS A 58 -17.85 7.51 -34.36
CA LYS A 58 -17.64 8.61 -33.41
C LYS A 58 -18.96 9.19 -32.89
N THR A 59 -19.88 8.32 -32.48
CA THR A 59 -21.19 8.71 -31.93
C THR A 59 -21.34 8.30 -30.47
N GLY A 60 -22.36 8.85 -29.79
CA GLY A 60 -22.62 8.63 -28.36
C GLY A 60 -21.51 9.20 -27.46
N GLU A 61 -21.19 10.47 -27.66
CA GLU A 61 -20.09 11.15 -26.98
C GLU A 61 -20.33 11.29 -25.47
N ASN A 62 -19.31 10.97 -24.69
CA ASN A 62 -19.22 11.27 -23.26
C ASN A 62 -17.83 11.85 -22.97
N PRO A 63 -17.62 13.16 -23.25
CA PRO A 63 -16.30 13.79 -23.19
C PRO A 63 -15.63 13.66 -21.82
N LEU A 64 -14.32 13.53 -21.85
CA LEU A 64 -13.47 13.57 -20.67
C LEU A 64 -13.34 15.02 -20.18
N LYS A 65 -13.56 15.23 -18.88
CA LYS A 65 -13.46 16.53 -18.23
C LYS A 65 -12.03 16.78 -17.74
N VAL A 66 -11.28 17.60 -18.47
CA VAL A 66 -9.86 17.86 -18.24
C VAL A 66 -9.62 19.24 -17.67
N PHE A 67 -9.00 19.33 -16.51
CA PHE A 67 -8.43 20.58 -16.01
C PHE A 67 -6.99 20.70 -16.48
N VAL A 68 -6.67 21.72 -17.27
CA VAL A 68 -5.39 21.83 -17.98
C VAL A 68 -4.31 22.33 -17.04
N SER A 69 -3.66 21.39 -16.35
CA SER A 69 -2.52 21.64 -15.48
C SER A 69 -1.46 20.56 -15.66
N LEU A 70 -0.19 20.96 -15.57
CA LEU A 70 0.93 20.00 -15.54
C LEU A 70 1.22 19.49 -14.11
N ASP A 71 0.57 20.08 -13.10
CA ASP A 71 0.52 19.53 -11.75
C ASP A 71 -0.72 18.65 -11.60
N LYS A 72 -0.51 17.33 -11.49
CA LYS A 72 -1.55 16.31 -11.32
C LYS A 72 -2.37 16.42 -10.01
N LYS A 73 -1.88 17.21 -9.05
CA LYS A 73 -2.59 17.50 -7.79
C LYS A 73 -3.30 18.84 -7.83
N ALA A 74 -3.20 19.59 -8.94
CA ALA A 74 -3.86 20.87 -9.07
C ALA A 74 -5.38 20.66 -9.02
N ILE A 75 -6.01 21.43 -8.13
CA ILE A 75 -7.45 21.38 -7.88
C ILE A 75 -8.13 22.27 -8.92
N PRO A 76 -9.15 21.78 -9.64
CA PRO A 76 -9.91 22.62 -10.56
C PRO A 76 -10.67 23.73 -9.80
N PRO A 77 -11.07 24.80 -10.49
CA PRO A 77 -11.93 25.84 -9.90
C PRO A 77 -13.24 25.27 -9.36
N ALA A 78 -13.83 25.93 -8.36
CA ALA A 78 -14.97 25.39 -7.60
C ALA A 78 -16.18 25.03 -8.48
N ASN A 79 -16.51 25.84 -9.49
CA ASN A 79 -17.56 25.60 -10.47
C ASN A 79 -17.24 24.45 -11.45
N TYR A 80 -15.99 24.00 -11.50
CA TYR A 80 -15.51 22.88 -12.32
C TYR A 80 -14.93 21.73 -11.49
N SER A 81 -15.40 21.56 -10.25
CA SER A 81 -14.93 20.49 -9.32
C SER A 81 -15.00 19.06 -9.87
N SER A 82 -15.80 18.81 -10.92
CA SER A 82 -15.87 17.51 -11.63
C SER A 82 -14.75 17.27 -12.64
N TYR A 83 -13.86 18.24 -12.89
CA TYR A 83 -12.73 18.14 -13.80
C TYR A 83 -11.48 17.61 -13.08
N SER A 84 -10.53 17.04 -13.81
CA SER A 84 -9.30 16.48 -13.23
C SER A 84 -8.05 16.89 -14.00
N SER A 85 -6.96 17.16 -13.28
CA SER A 85 -5.60 17.36 -13.80
C SER A 85 -4.83 16.03 -14.00
N SER A 86 -5.45 14.90 -13.65
CA SER A 86 -4.99 13.55 -14.00
C SER A 86 -6.19 12.73 -14.46
N PRO A 87 -6.85 13.14 -15.56
CA PRO A 87 -7.97 12.40 -16.08
C PRO A 87 -7.44 11.03 -16.56
N LEU A 88 -8.19 9.96 -16.32
CA LEU A 88 -7.77 8.56 -16.56
C LEU A 88 -6.58 8.06 -15.70
N GLY A 89 -6.14 8.84 -14.70
CA GLY A 89 -5.09 8.44 -13.75
C GLY A 89 -3.67 8.38 -14.33
N MET A 90 -3.41 9.05 -15.46
CA MET A 90 -2.08 9.16 -16.06
C MET A 90 -1.16 10.12 -15.29
N ILE A 91 0.15 9.95 -15.41
CA ILE A 91 1.16 10.79 -14.76
C ILE A 91 1.16 12.22 -15.33
N GLU A 92 1.36 12.34 -16.65
CA GLU A 92 1.34 13.60 -17.43
C GLU A 92 0.32 13.48 -18.58
N GLY A 93 0.25 12.31 -19.22
CA GLY A 93 -0.71 11.99 -20.25
C GLY A 93 -0.57 12.87 -21.49
N PHE A 94 -1.72 13.27 -22.04
CA PHE A 94 -1.82 14.14 -23.21
C PHE A 94 -2.13 15.61 -22.88
N ILE A 95 -2.19 15.99 -21.60
CA ILE A 95 -2.49 17.37 -21.19
C ILE A 95 -1.53 18.40 -21.83
N PRO A 96 -0.20 18.17 -21.91
CA PRO A 96 0.71 19.10 -22.57
C PRO A 96 0.33 19.36 -24.03
N ASP A 97 -0.17 18.35 -24.72
CA ASP A 97 -0.54 18.42 -26.13
C ASP A 97 -1.89 19.11 -26.39
N LEU A 98 -2.73 19.26 -25.36
CA LEU A 98 -3.96 20.06 -25.42
C LEU A 98 -3.65 21.55 -25.46
N ILE A 99 -2.58 22.01 -24.81
CA ILE A 99 -2.24 23.43 -24.73
C ILE A 99 -1.97 23.95 -26.15
N GLY A 100 -2.70 24.99 -26.55
CA GLY A 100 -2.62 25.59 -27.88
C GLY A 100 -3.60 24.99 -28.90
N MET A 101 -4.28 23.89 -28.60
CA MET A 101 -5.33 23.35 -29.47
C MET A 101 -6.55 24.26 -29.51
N LYS A 102 -7.21 24.31 -30.66
CA LYS A 102 -8.45 25.06 -30.86
C LYS A 102 -9.70 24.23 -30.60
N LYS A 103 -10.81 24.89 -30.27
CA LYS A 103 -12.14 24.25 -30.26
C LYS A 103 -12.42 23.60 -31.62
N GLY A 104 -12.81 22.32 -31.59
CA GLY A 104 -13.05 21.49 -32.78
C GLY A 104 -11.79 20.86 -33.38
N GLU A 105 -10.59 21.25 -32.93
CA GLU A 105 -9.34 20.66 -33.39
C GLU A 105 -9.21 19.21 -32.91
N THR A 106 -8.67 18.36 -33.77
CA THR A 106 -8.32 16.97 -33.45
C THR A 106 -6.83 16.77 -33.69
N LYS A 107 -6.17 16.13 -32.72
CA LYS A 107 -4.74 15.84 -32.76
C LYS A 107 -4.51 14.39 -32.34
N THR A 108 -3.54 13.74 -32.99
CA THR A 108 -3.02 12.44 -32.53
C THR A 108 -1.75 12.68 -31.74
N VAL A 109 -1.67 12.10 -30.56
CA VAL A 109 -0.54 12.25 -29.63
C VAL A 109 -0.04 10.89 -29.21
N VAL A 110 1.28 10.77 -29.08
CA VAL A 110 1.94 9.56 -28.59
C VAL A 110 2.42 9.85 -27.18
N VAL A 111 1.91 9.09 -26.22
CA VAL A 111 2.23 9.23 -24.80
C VAL A 111 3.14 8.07 -24.40
N PRO A 112 4.43 8.32 -24.12
CA PRO A 112 5.36 7.29 -23.65
C PRO A 112 5.00 6.80 -22.23
N PRO A 113 5.51 5.63 -21.78
CA PRO A 113 5.08 5.02 -20.53
C PRO A 113 5.35 5.88 -19.29
N ASP A 114 6.48 6.61 -19.24
CA ASP A 114 6.87 7.53 -18.17
C ASP A 114 5.89 8.69 -17.97
N LYS A 115 5.22 9.09 -19.06
CA LYS A 115 4.15 10.09 -19.05
C LYS A 115 2.76 9.46 -18.88
N ALA A 116 2.59 8.18 -19.19
CA ALA A 116 1.34 7.45 -19.04
C ALA A 116 1.21 6.79 -17.65
N TYR A 117 1.44 5.47 -17.58
CA TYR A 117 1.20 4.62 -16.39
C TYR A 117 2.50 4.05 -15.78
N GLY A 118 3.64 4.69 -16.07
CA GLY A 118 4.96 4.35 -15.54
C GLY A 118 5.78 3.43 -16.46
N ASN A 119 7.09 3.44 -16.24
CA ASN A 119 8.09 2.63 -16.96
C ASN A 119 8.25 1.20 -16.40
N TYR A 120 7.35 0.78 -15.51
CA TYR A 120 7.42 -0.55 -14.93
C TYR A 120 6.90 -1.59 -15.92
N SER A 121 7.48 -2.78 -15.88
CA SER A 121 6.93 -3.93 -16.59
C SER A 121 5.57 -4.28 -16.01
N LYS A 122 4.62 -4.56 -16.90
CA LYS A 122 3.34 -5.13 -16.50
C LYS A 122 3.58 -6.49 -15.85
N LEU A 123 3.08 -6.65 -14.62
CA LEU A 123 3.14 -7.93 -13.94
C LEU A 123 2.33 -8.99 -14.70
N SER A 124 2.89 -10.18 -14.81
CA SER A 124 2.34 -11.33 -15.53
C SER A 124 2.53 -12.62 -14.72
N GLU A 125 1.79 -13.67 -15.08
CA GLU A 125 2.03 -15.00 -14.54
C GLU A 125 3.45 -15.48 -14.90
N GLY A 126 4.11 -16.12 -13.94
CA GLY A 126 5.49 -16.57 -14.05
C GLY A 126 6.53 -15.57 -13.53
N ASP A 127 6.19 -14.28 -13.40
CA ASP A 127 7.11 -13.26 -12.88
C ASP A 127 7.55 -13.58 -11.45
N VAL A 128 8.80 -13.25 -11.14
CA VAL A 128 9.43 -13.50 -9.84
C VAL A 128 9.89 -12.17 -9.25
N PHE A 129 9.58 -11.94 -7.98
CA PHE A 129 9.99 -10.74 -7.26
C PHE A 129 10.19 -11.02 -5.77
N VAL A 130 10.90 -10.11 -5.08
CA VAL A 130 11.06 -10.19 -3.62
C VAL A 130 9.98 -9.35 -2.97
N THR A 131 9.25 -9.94 -2.03
CA THR A 131 8.27 -9.27 -1.19
C THR A 131 8.64 -9.38 0.28
N ASN A 132 8.08 -8.50 1.10
CA ASN A 132 8.21 -8.56 2.56
C ASN A 132 6.83 -8.59 3.24
N ALA A 133 5.87 -9.26 2.60
CA ALA A 133 4.45 -9.33 2.95
C ALA A 133 4.15 -10.20 4.18
N THR A 134 4.92 -10.04 5.25
CA THR A 134 4.71 -10.66 6.56
C THR A 134 4.69 -9.58 7.64
N ALA A 135 4.28 -9.95 8.86
CA ALA A 135 4.34 -9.05 10.01
C ALA A 135 5.15 -9.72 11.14
N PRO A 136 6.31 -9.19 11.57
CA PRO A 136 7.07 -8.11 10.92
C PRO A 136 7.55 -8.52 9.51
N PRO A 137 8.01 -7.55 8.69
CA PRO A 137 8.43 -7.82 7.32
C PRO A 137 9.65 -8.75 7.24
N MET A 138 9.52 -9.84 6.47
CA MET A 138 10.56 -10.82 6.17
C MET A 138 10.64 -10.97 4.66
N ASN A 139 11.84 -10.88 4.08
CA ASN A 139 12.01 -11.02 2.64
C ASN A 139 11.68 -12.45 2.18
N GLN A 140 10.87 -12.54 1.13
CA GLN A 140 10.45 -13.77 0.47
C GLN A 140 10.54 -13.58 -1.03
N THR A 141 11.25 -14.47 -1.72
CA THR A 141 11.20 -14.54 -3.19
C THR A 141 9.94 -15.28 -3.59
N VAL A 142 9.07 -14.64 -4.37
CA VAL A 142 7.77 -15.21 -4.77
C VAL A 142 7.61 -15.19 -6.28
N GLN A 143 6.93 -16.21 -6.80
CA GLN A 143 6.48 -16.29 -8.18
C GLN A 143 4.99 -16.02 -8.28
N VAL A 144 4.56 -15.26 -9.28
CA VAL A 144 3.15 -15.11 -9.64
C VAL A 144 2.66 -16.40 -10.30
N VAL A 145 1.75 -17.12 -9.66
CA VAL A 145 1.21 -18.39 -10.17
C VAL A 145 -0.18 -18.28 -10.78
N ASN A 146 -0.88 -17.18 -10.51
CA ASN A 146 -2.16 -16.85 -11.14
C ASN A 146 -2.38 -15.34 -11.02
N LEU A 147 -2.79 -14.68 -12.11
CA LEU A 147 -3.08 -13.25 -12.14
C LEU A 147 -4.37 -12.98 -12.90
N THR A 148 -5.34 -12.38 -12.22
CA THR A 148 -6.62 -11.95 -12.80
C THR A 148 -6.84 -10.47 -12.54
N ASP A 149 -7.92 -9.93 -13.08
CA ASP A 149 -8.35 -8.55 -12.86
C ASP A 149 -8.71 -8.26 -11.40
N SER A 150 -9.10 -9.30 -10.64
CA SER A 150 -9.61 -9.17 -9.28
C SER A 150 -8.65 -9.71 -8.23
N SER A 151 -7.70 -10.57 -8.59
CA SER A 151 -6.81 -11.21 -7.63
C SER A 151 -5.45 -11.63 -8.20
N ILE A 152 -4.50 -11.85 -7.30
CA ILE A 152 -3.18 -12.44 -7.57
C ILE A 152 -2.94 -13.61 -6.63
N SER A 153 -2.25 -14.65 -7.12
CA SER A 153 -1.75 -15.75 -6.29
C SER A 153 -0.25 -15.87 -6.43
N LEU A 154 0.43 -16.14 -5.32
CA LEU A 154 1.88 -16.16 -5.21
C LEU A 154 2.36 -17.51 -4.67
N LYS A 155 3.48 -18.02 -5.17
CA LYS A 155 4.20 -19.18 -4.61
C LYS A 155 5.56 -18.73 -4.07
N TRP A 156 5.86 -19.09 -2.83
CA TRP A 156 7.14 -18.86 -2.18
C TRP A 156 8.22 -19.79 -2.74
N MET A 157 9.25 -19.18 -3.30
CA MET A 157 10.38 -19.78 -3.99
C MET A 157 11.64 -19.76 -3.12
N ASP A 158 12.64 -20.53 -3.55
CA ASP A 158 14.01 -20.55 -2.99
C ASP A 158 14.08 -20.81 -1.48
N VAL A 159 13.10 -21.57 -0.97
CA VAL A 159 12.95 -21.84 0.46
C VAL A 159 14.06 -22.77 0.97
N GLU A 160 14.50 -23.72 0.15
CA GLU A 160 15.56 -24.69 0.51
C GLU A 160 16.94 -24.04 0.74
N GLY A 161 17.15 -22.82 0.24
CA GLY A 161 18.39 -22.05 0.45
C GLY A 161 18.35 -21.09 1.63
N MET A 162 17.28 -21.09 2.43
CA MET A 162 17.20 -20.25 3.62
C MET A 162 17.94 -20.89 4.80
N ASP A 163 19.01 -20.21 5.23
CA ASP A 163 19.69 -20.46 6.49
C ASP A 163 18.77 -20.17 7.70
N SER A 164 19.32 -20.29 8.92
CA SER A 164 18.60 -19.96 10.15
C SER A 164 18.00 -18.56 10.11
N PHE A 165 16.69 -18.46 10.32
CA PHE A 165 15.95 -17.19 10.24
C PHE A 165 15.06 -16.98 11.47
N THR A 166 14.57 -15.76 11.61
CA THR A 166 13.56 -15.42 12.63
C THR A 166 12.19 -15.55 12.00
N MET A 167 11.35 -16.45 12.52
CA MET A 167 9.96 -16.55 12.09
C MET A 167 9.23 -15.21 12.26
N PRO A 168 8.36 -14.80 11.31
CA PRO A 168 7.51 -13.63 11.53
C PRO A 168 6.46 -13.93 12.61
N GLN A 169 5.79 -12.89 13.10
CA GLN A 169 4.65 -13.02 14.02
C GLN A 169 3.39 -13.44 13.28
N ALA A 170 3.26 -13.08 12.01
CA ALA A 170 2.14 -13.44 11.16
C ALA A 170 2.56 -13.52 9.68
N VAL A 171 1.90 -14.41 8.94
CA VAL A 171 2.09 -14.62 7.49
C VAL A 171 0.77 -14.42 6.76
N LEU A 172 0.80 -14.22 5.44
CA LEU A 172 -0.44 -14.12 4.67
C LEU A 172 -1.29 -15.39 4.81
N ILE A 173 -2.61 -15.20 4.91
CA ILE A 173 -3.57 -16.29 4.88
C ILE A 173 -3.42 -17.07 3.56
N GLN A 174 -3.42 -18.41 3.65
CA GLN A 174 -3.21 -19.29 2.51
C GLN A 174 -4.23 -19.05 1.37
N ASN A 175 -5.49 -18.74 1.70
CA ASN A 175 -6.53 -18.43 0.71
C ASN A 175 -7.40 -17.26 1.18
N MET A 176 -7.36 -16.15 0.45
CA MET A 176 -8.06 -14.91 0.84
C MET A 176 -9.48 -14.77 0.28
N SER A 177 -10.03 -15.77 -0.41
CA SER A 177 -11.38 -15.69 -1.00
C SER A 177 -12.51 -15.43 0.02
N GLY A 178 -12.30 -15.68 1.31
CA GLY A 178 -13.27 -15.46 2.38
C GLY A 178 -12.76 -14.54 3.51
N MET A 179 -11.72 -13.75 3.26
CA MET A 179 -11.12 -12.87 4.27
C MET A 179 -12.10 -11.78 4.72
N VAL A 180 -12.29 -11.63 6.03
CA VAL A 180 -13.22 -10.63 6.61
C VAL A 180 -12.48 -9.48 7.30
N PHE A 181 -11.46 -9.77 8.12
CA PHE A 181 -10.86 -8.77 9.03
C PHE A 181 -9.36 -8.52 8.81
N SER A 182 -8.56 -9.57 8.63
CA SER A 182 -7.09 -9.48 8.56
C SER A 182 -6.59 -10.36 7.42
N PRO A 183 -5.57 -9.92 6.65
CA PRO A 183 -4.92 -10.76 5.64
C PRO A 183 -3.84 -11.68 6.22
N TYR A 184 -3.62 -11.63 7.53
CA TYR A 184 -2.55 -12.37 8.19
C TYR A 184 -3.09 -13.44 9.15
N ASP A 185 -2.46 -14.61 9.11
CA ASP A 185 -2.54 -15.68 10.11
C ASP A 185 -1.42 -15.49 11.14
N TYR A 186 -1.81 -15.34 12.41
CA TYR A 186 -0.87 -15.19 13.52
C TYR A 186 -0.26 -16.54 13.91
N LEU A 187 1.05 -16.54 14.09
CA LEU A 187 1.84 -17.70 14.45
C LEU A 187 2.04 -17.76 15.96
N PRO A 188 2.28 -18.97 16.53
CA PRO A 188 2.89 -19.08 17.85
C PRO A 188 4.16 -18.23 17.97
N PRO A 189 4.65 -17.93 19.18
CA PRO A 189 5.62 -16.88 19.41
C PRO A 189 7.06 -17.27 19.01
N TYR A 190 7.26 -17.98 17.91
CA TYR A 190 8.58 -18.32 17.37
C TYR A 190 9.45 -17.08 17.12
N TYR A 191 8.83 -15.94 16.78
CA TYR A 191 9.50 -14.67 16.48
C TYR A 191 10.32 -14.07 17.63
N VAL A 192 10.12 -14.55 18.86
CA VAL A 192 10.90 -14.11 20.02
C VAL A 192 12.29 -14.75 20.07
N PHE A 193 12.49 -15.88 19.39
CA PHE A 193 13.76 -16.58 19.26
C PHE A 193 14.44 -16.18 17.95
N LYS A 194 15.54 -15.43 18.03
CA LYS A 194 16.13 -14.79 16.86
C LYS A 194 17.05 -15.75 16.11
N ASN A 195 16.84 -15.88 14.80
CA ASN A 195 17.63 -16.76 13.92
C ASN A 195 17.67 -18.22 14.42
N CYS A 196 16.53 -18.68 14.94
CA CYS A 196 16.37 -19.96 15.61
C CYS A 196 15.50 -20.95 14.84
N SER A 197 15.03 -20.55 13.66
CA SER A 197 14.13 -21.35 12.84
C SER A 197 14.84 -21.84 11.59
N GLU A 198 14.62 -23.10 11.24
CA GLU A 198 15.17 -23.76 10.06
C GLU A 198 14.08 -24.51 9.31
N ILE A 199 14.27 -24.67 8.00
CA ILE A 199 13.35 -25.45 7.17
C ILE A 199 13.78 -26.90 7.19
N VAL A 200 12.86 -27.77 7.63
CA VAL A 200 13.14 -29.20 7.80
C VAL A 200 12.47 -30.07 6.76
N ASN A 201 11.45 -29.55 6.07
CA ASN A 201 10.78 -30.23 4.98
C ASN A 201 10.12 -29.23 4.03
N VAL A 202 10.21 -29.49 2.74
CA VAL A 202 9.60 -28.67 1.68
C VAL A 202 8.75 -29.57 0.81
N THR A 203 7.50 -29.19 0.61
CA THR A 203 6.62 -29.79 -0.41
C THR A 203 6.23 -28.71 -1.42
N ASP A 204 5.45 -29.07 -2.43
CA ASP A 204 4.95 -28.06 -3.38
C ASP A 204 3.98 -27.06 -2.76
N GLU A 205 3.22 -27.50 -1.76
CA GLU A 205 2.17 -26.68 -1.14
C GLU A 205 2.63 -25.98 0.13
N ASN A 206 3.54 -26.60 0.89
CA ASN A 206 3.86 -26.20 2.25
C ASN A 206 5.36 -26.29 2.57
N VAL A 207 5.76 -25.61 3.64
CA VAL A 207 7.08 -25.68 4.25
C VAL A 207 6.90 -26.03 5.71
N THR A 208 7.63 -27.03 6.19
CA THR A 208 7.70 -27.30 7.62
C THR A 208 8.93 -26.61 8.18
N VAL A 209 8.70 -25.71 9.13
CA VAL A 209 9.74 -24.97 9.84
C VAL A 209 9.85 -25.53 11.24
N LYS A 210 11.08 -25.79 11.71
CA LYS A 210 11.37 -26.16 13.09
C LYS A 210 12.04 -24.99 13.79
N THR A 211 11.59 -24.65 14.99
CA THR A 211 12.21 -23.63 15.84
C THR A 211 12.91 -24.28 17.02
N THR A 212 14.13 -23.83 17.29
CA THR A 212 14.95 -24.24 18.45
C THR A 212 15.31 -22.99 19.24
N PRO A 213 14.69 -22.74 20.40
CA PRO A 213 15.03 -21.59 21.22
C PRO A 213 16.54 -21.48 21.49
N ASP A 214 17.10 -20.28 21.34
CA ASP A 214 18.49 -19.94 21.63
C ASP A 214 18.76 -19.66 23.12
N LYS A 215 17.69 -19.42 23.88
CA LYS A 215 17.74 -19.02 25.29
C LYS A 215 16.56 -19.56 26.07
N THR A 216 16.81 -19.81 27.34
CA THR A 216 15.82 -20.30 28.31
C THR A 216 15.26 -19.19 29.20
N GLU A 217 15.92 -18.04 29.26
CA GLU A 217 15.59 -16.88 30.10
C GLU A 217 15.77 -15.60 29.27
N ASN A 218 15.27 -14.46 29.76
CA ASN A 218 15.43 -13.14 29.12
C ASN A 218 15.04 -13.18 27.62
N ILE A 219 13.90 -13.82 27.36
CA ILE A 219 13.43 -14.14 26.01
C ILE A 219 13.10 -12.85 25.25
N VAL A 220 12.51 -11.88 25.93
CA VAL A 220 12.01 -10.62 25.39
C VAL A 220 12.44 -9.44 26.27
N ASP A 221 12.65 -8.27 25.65
CA ASP A 221 12.99 -7.03 26.37
C ASP A 221 11.74 -6.29 26.89
N GLN A 222 10.58 -6.59 26.32
CA GLN A 222 9.27 -6.02 26.69
C GLN A 222 8.22 -7.12 26.73
N VAL A 223 7.15 -6.89 27.49
CA VAL A 223 6.06 -7.85 27.57
C VAL A 223 5.52 -8.12 26.18
N THR A 224 5.39 -9.40 25.87
CA THR A 224 4.91 -9.88 24.58
C THR A 224 3.65 -10.72 24.78
N LEU A 225 2.54 -10.25 24.22
CA LEU A 225 1.28 -10.98 24.18
C LEU A 225 1.26 -11.89 22.95
N PHE A 226 0.89 -13.15 23.13
CA PHE A 226 0.74 -14.08 22.01
C PHE A 226 -0.47 -15.01 22.19
N PRO A 227 -1.29 -15.19 21.14
CA PRO A 227 -2.29 -16.24 21.10
C PRO A 227 -1.67 -17.58 20.69
N ASP A 228 -2.22 -18.68 21.20
CA ASP A 228 -2.00 -20.03 20.67
C ASP A 228 -3.31 -20.82 20.74
N GLY A 229 -4.03 -20.88 19.61
CA GLY A 229 -5.37 -21.45 19.56
C GLY A 229 -6.35 -20.70 20.47
N LYS A 230 -6.85 -21.37 21.51
CA LYS A 230 -7.73 -20.77 22.54
C LYS A 230 -6.96 -20.21 23.73
N ASN A 231 -5.66 -20.46 23.81
CA ASN A 231 -4.81 -20.01 24.89
C ASN A 231 -4.27 -18.61 24.60
N LEU A 232 -4.17 -17.80 25.64
CA LEU A 232 -3.51 -16.51 25.61
C LEU A 232 -2.35 -16.55 26.60
N GLY A 233 -1.15 -16.20 26.13
CA GLY A 233 0.07 -16.17 26.93
C GLY A 233 0.71 -14.78 26.94
N LEU A 234 1.44 -14.49 28.00
CA LEU A 234 2.30 -13.33 28.13
C LEU A 234 3.73 -13.79 28.42
N ILE A 235 4.68 -13.26 27.68
CA ILE A 235 6.12 -13.41 27.96
C ILE A 235 6.57 -12.12 28.62
N PHE A 236 7.08 -12.21 29.84
CA PHE A 236 7.58 -11.09 30.63
C PHE A 236 9.11 -11.02 30.56
N PRO A 237 9.70 -9.81 30.49
CA PRO A 237 11.13 -9.63 30.75
C PRO A 237 11.48 -10.15 32.14
N ASP A 238 12.58 -10.90 32.24
CA ASP A 238 13.15 -11.44 33.50
C ASP A 238 12.22 -12.33 34.36
N ALA A 239 11.01 -12.63 33.87
CA ALA A 239 10.00 -13.39 34.61
C ALA A 239 9.32 -14.48 33.76
N SER A 240 9.88 -14.79 32.60
CA SER A 240 9.46 -15.91 31.76
C SER A 240 10.63 -16.78 31.36
N THR A 241 10.39 -18.09 31.38
CA THR A 241 11.36 -19.09 30.96
C THR A 241 10.83 -19.91 29.79
N ALA A 242 11.74 -20.37 28.94
CA ALA A 242 11.47 -21.29 27.85
C ALA A 242 12.15 -22.63 28.14
N SER A 243 11.40 -23.71 27.91
CA SER A 243 11.92 -25.08 27.87
C SER A 243 11.37 -25.78 26.63
N TRP A 244 12.06 -26.80 26.13
CA TRP A 244 11.62 -27.51 24.94
C TRP A 244 12.10 -28.96 24.94
N ASN A 245 11.36 -29.80 24.23
CA ASN A 245 11.75 -31.18 23.93
C ASN A 245 11.79 -31.37 22.40
N GLU A 246 11.68 -32.60 21.90
CA GLU A 246 11.69 -32.86 20.45
C GLU A 246 10.49 -32.26 19.71
N THR A 247 9.33 -32.14 20.36
CA THR A 247 8.06 -31.78 19.71
C THR A 247 7.47 -30.44 20.16
N THR A 248 7.75 -29.98 21.38
CA THR A 248 7.09 -28.81 21.98
C THR A 248 8.06 -27.80 22.55
N ILE A 249 7.70 -26.52 22.45
CA ILE A 249 8.26 -25.41 23.21
C ILE A 249 7.23 -25.04 24.28
N THR A 250 7.69 -24.84 25.50
CA THR A 250 6.87 -24.44 26.65
C THR A 250 7.41 -23.14 27.21
N ILE A 251 6.55 -22.14 27.28
CA ILE A 251 6.82 -20.88 27.98
C ILE A 251 6.11 -20.91 29.33
N THR A 252 6.85 -20.66 30.40
CA THR A 252 6.32 -20.52 31.76
C THR A 252 6.66 -19.15 32.30
N SER A 253 5.62 -18.42 32.71
CA SER A 253 5.71 -17.05 33.23
C SER A 253 5.43 -17.04 34.73
N THR A 254 6.33 -16.43 35.50
CA THR A 254 6.23 -16.32 36.96
C THR A 254 6.53 -14.88 37.41
N PRO A 255 5.79 -13.87 36.91
CA PRO A 255 5.98 -12.50 37.40
C PRO A 255 5.54 -12.37 38.86
N VAL A 256 6.08 -11.39 39.56
CA VAL A 256 5.68 -11.08 40.94
C VAL A 256 4.40 -10.25 40.91
N GLU A 257 3.45 -10.57 41.79
CA GLU A 257 2.23 -9.77 41.99
C GLU A 257 2.58 -8.31 42.32
N GLY A 258 1.86 -7.36 41.72
CA GLY A 258 2.12 -5.93 41.83
C GLY A 258 3.22 -5.40 40.90
N SER A 259 3.91 -6.27 40.15
CA SER A 259 4.89 -5.84 39.16
C SER A 259 4.23 -5.09 38.00
N ILE A 260 4.96 -4.11 37.47
CA ILE A 260 4.54 -3.27 36.37
C ILE A 260 5.53 -3.43 35.22
N TYR A 261 5.01 -3.65 34.01
CA TYR A 261 5.80 -3.85 32.81
C TYR A 261 5.29 -2.99 31.65
N ASN A 262 6.09 -2.88 30.60
CA ASN A 262 5.70 -2.23 29.35
C ASN A 262 5.36 -3.28 28.29
N LEU A 263 4.25 -3.08 27.57
CA LEU A 263 3.83 -3.83 26.40
C LEU A 263 3.69 -2.86 25.23
N SER A 264 4.38 -3.12 24.13
CA SER A 264 4.14 -2.42 22.87
C SER A 264 3.18 -3.25 22.01
N TYR A 265 2.00 -2.71 21.71
CA TYR A 265 0.98 -3.38 20.90
C TYR A 265 0.47 -2.44 19.82
N MET A 266 0.66 -2.82 18.55
CA MET A 266 0.27 -2.02 17.38
C MET A 266 0.78 -0.56 17.41
N GLY A 267 2.00 -0.34 17.93
CA GLY A 267 2.61 0.99 18.04
C GLY A 267 2.12 1.81 19.25
N ILE A 268 1.26 1.24 20.09
CA ILE A 268 0.80 1.84 21.34
C ILE A 268 1.56 1.21 22.49
N ASN A 269 2.13 2.04 23.36
CA ASN A 269 2.74 1.59 24.60
C ASN A 269 1.67 1.52 25.68
N LEU A 270 1.51 0.33 26.26
CA LEU A 270 0.59 -0.01 27.32
C LEU A 270 1.37 -0.37 28.57
N THR A 271 0.84 -0.01 29.74
CA THR A 271 1.39 -0.43 31.02
C THR A 271 0.67 -1.70 31.45
N VAL A 272 1.40 -2.78 31.68
CA VAL A 272 0.88 -4.07 32.13
C VAL A 272 1.06 -4.19 33.64
N ILE A 273 -0.03 -4.45 34.36
CA ILE A 273 -0.05 -4.58 35.83
C ILE A 273 -0.42 -6.03 36.18
N VAL A 274 0.44 -6.70 36.94
CA VAL A 274 0.20 -8.08 37.41
C VAL A 274 -0.62 -8.02 38.68
N ASN A 275 -1.91 -8.40 38.59
CA ASN A 275 -2.84 -8.29 39.72
C ASN A 275 -2.78 -9.48 40.66
N ASN A 276 -2.59 -10.69 40.13
CA ASN A 276 -2.53 -11.94 40.89
C ASN A 276 -1.88 -13.04 40.03
N VAL A 277 -1.08 -13.92 40.65
CA VAL A 277 -0.51 -15.12 40.01
C VAL A 277 -0.86 -16.36 40.81
N THR A 278 -1.53 -17.31 40.17
CA THR A 278 -1.87 -18.63 40.74
C THR A 278 -0.93 -19.72 40.19
N ASP A 279 -1.22 -20.98 40.51
CA ASP A 279 -0.44 -22.12 39.99
C ASP A 279 -0.58 -22.30 38.47
N SER A 280 -1.74 -21.94 37.90
CA SER A 280 -2.06 -22.20 36.48
C SER A 280 -2.34 -20.95 35.66
N GLN A 281 -2.76 -19.85 36.29
CA GLN A 281 -3.22 -18.64 35.61
C GLN A 281 -2.71 -17.36 36.28
N MET A 282 -2.63 -16.30 35.49
CA MET A 282 -2.30 -14.94 35.92
C MET A 282 -3.47 -14.02 35.60
N ASN A 283 -3.80 -13.14 36.53
CA ASN A 283 -4.74 -12.04 36.31
C ASN A 283 -3.94 -10.77 36.06
N VAL A 284 -4.14 -10.16 34.89
CA VAL A 284 -3.35 -9.03 34.42
C VAL A 284 -4.26 -7.93 33.88
N SER A 285 -3.91 -6.68 34.15
CA SER A 285 -4.56 -5.49 33.60
C SER A 285 -3.63 -4.73 32.67
N VAL A 286 -4.20 -4.00 31.71
CA VAL A 286 -3.51 -2.96 30.95
C VAL A 286 -4.01 -1.59 31.39
N GLU A 287 -3.10 -0.63 31.49
CA GLU A 287 -3.42 0.77 31.63
C GLU A 287 -3.01 1.53 30.36
N PHE A 288 -3.94 2.35 29.87
CA PHE A 288 -3.73 3.27 28.77
C PHE A 288 -4.38 4.61 29.09
N GLN A 289 -3.61 5.70 29.03
CA GLN A 289 -4.09 7.07 29.29
C GLN A 289 -4.83 7.21 30.64
N GLY A 290 -4.31 6.56 31.69
CA GLY A 290 -4.89 6.60 33.04
C GLY A 290 -6.16 5.77 33.22
N GLN A 291 -6.58 5.01 32.20
CA GLN A 291 -7.67 4.04 32.31
C GLN A 291 -7.11 2.62 32.38
N THR A 292 -7.46 1.91 33.44
CA THR A 292 -7.08 0.51 33.66
C THR A 292 -8.20 -0.42 33.22
N SER A 293 -7.87 -1.41 32.38
CA SER A 293 -8.80 -2.44 31.90
C SER A 293 -8.19 -3.84 32.11
N PRO A 294 -8.96 -4.83 32.59
CA PRO A 294 -8.47 -6.20 32.70
C PRO A 294 -8.27 -6.82 31.31
N ILE A 295 -7.18 -7.56 31.11
CA ILE A 295 -6.97 -8.37 29.90
C ILE A 295 -7.71 -9.71 30.02
N GLY A 296 -7.97 -10.15 31.27
CA GLY A 296 -8.59 -11.44 31.59
C GLY A 296 -7.60 -12.42 32.21
N LEU A 297 -8.02 -13.70 32.28
CA LEU A 297 -7.18 -14.79 32.80
C LEU A 297 -6.19 -15.23 31.70
N ILE A 298 -4.91 -15.09 31.99
CA ILE A 298 -3.79 -15.47 31.13
C ILE A 298 -3.22 -16.80 31.62
N ASN A 299 -2.88 -17.71 30.72
CA ASN A 299 -2.26 -18.97 31.12
C ASN A 299 -0.82 -18.71 31.59
N LYS A 300 -0.47 -19.26 32.75
CA LYS A 300 0.89 -19.19 33.31
C LYS A 300 1.89 -19.97 32.46
N THR A 301 1.45 -21.12 31.96
CA THR A 301 2.24 -22.01 31.11
C THR A 301 1.50 -22.23 29.80
N VAL A 302 2.19 -21.98 28.67
CA VAL A 302 1.67 -22.23 27.32
C VAL A 302 2.67 -23.08 26.56
N SER A 303 2.20 -24.17 25.97
CA SER A 303 3.00 -25.07 25.15
C SER A 303 2.48 -25.09 23.73
N PHE A 304 3.39 -24.99 22.77
CA PHE A 304 3.10 -25.06 21.34
C PHE A 304 4.13 -25.94 20.64
N ASN A 305 3.80 -26.42 19.43
CA ASN A 305 4.69 -27.31 18.69
C ASN A 305 6.00 -26.60 18.34
N ARG A 306 7.13 -27.33 18.28
CA ARG A 306 8.39 -26.83 17.72
C ARG A 306 8.33 -26.67 16.21
N THR A 307 7.47 -27.44 15.57
CA THR A 307 7.28 -27.45 14.13
C THR A 307 6.00 -26.73 13.76
N TYR A 308 6.07 -25.89 12.73
CA TYR A 308 4.92 -25.23 12.12
C TYR A 308 4.92 -25.44 10.61
N VAL A 309 3.73 -25.65 10.04
CA VAL A 309 3.54 -25.82 8.60
C VAL A 309 3.09 -24.50 8.00
N LEU A 310 3.99 -23.83 7.28
CA LEU A 310 3.69 -22.61 6.55
C LEU A 310 3.18 -22.93 5.14
N PRO A 311 2.20 -22.19 4.61
CA PRO A 311 1.83 -22.30 3.21
C PRO A 311 2.95 -21.76 2.32
N ARG A 312 3.24 -22.46 1.21
CA ARG A 312 4.04 -21.91 0.11
C ARG A 312 3.20 -21.12 -0.86
N VAL A 313 1.90 -21.40 -0.96
CA VAL A 313 1.04 -20.77 -1.95
C VAL A 313 0.01 -19.89 -1.27
N TYR A 314 0.09 -18.58 -1.52
CA TYR A 314 -0.90 -17.60 -1.11
C TYR A 314 -1.88 -17.38 -2.26
N LYS A 315 -3.13 -17.82 -2.10
CA LYS A 315 -4.14 -17.85 -3.15
C LYS A 315 -5.11 -16.68 -3.03
N ASN A 316 -5.50 -16.16 -4.20
CA ASN A 316 -6.61 -15.21 -4.36
C ASN A 316 -6.47 -13.92 -3.54
N ILE A 317 -5.26 -13.37 -3.41
CA ILE A 317 -5.03 -12.07 -2.78
C ILE A 317 -5.79 -11.01 -3.60
N PRO A 318 -6.80 -10.32 -3.03
CA PRO A 318 -7.59 -9.37 -3.79
C PRO A 318 -6.74 -8.20 -4.28
N MET A 319 -6.99 -7.71 -5.51
CA MET A 319 -6.14 -6.70 -6.14
C MET A 319 -6.05 -5.38 -5.35
N TYR A 320 -7.14 -4.98 -4.68
CA TYR A 320 -7.15 -3.79 -3.81
C TYR A 320 -6.16 -3.93 -2.64
N LEU A 321 -5.99 -5.14 -2.12
CA LEU A 321 -5.09 -5.47 -1.02
C LEU A 321 -3.66 -5.73 -1.54
N ALA A 322 -3.54 -6.40 -2.68
CA ALA A 322 -2.25 -6.61 -3.35
C ALA A 322 -1.53 -5.27 -3.57
N LYS A 323 -2.26 -4.22 -3.93
CA LYS A 323 -1.67 -2.87 -4.06
C LYS A 323 -1.08 -2.34 -2.75
N SER A 324 -1.74 -2.54 -1.60
CA SER A 324 -1.24 -2.04 -0.31
C SER A 324 -0.12 -2.90 0.27
N ILE A 325 -0.20 -4.22 0.12
CA ILE A 325 0.78 -5.16 0.69
C ILE A 325 2.01 -5.31 -0.22
N LEU A 326 1.80 -5.44 -1.54
CA LEU A 326 2.85 -5.80 -2.50
C LEU A 326 3.35 -4.60 -3.32
N GLY A 327 2.61 -3.49 -3.37
CA GLY A 327 2.88 -2.37 -4.30
C GLY A 327 4.33 -1.88 -4.26
N SER A 328 4.86 -1.62 -3.06
CA SER A 328 6.26 -1.18 -2.91
C SER A 328 7.28 -2.25 -3.29
N SER A 329 6.97 -3.53 -3.08
CA SER A 329 7.82 -4.67 -3.46
C SER A 329 7.88 -4.83 -4.98
N LEU A 330 6.73 -4.68 -5.64
CA LEU A 330 6.59 -4.75 -7.10
C LEU A 330 7.35 -3.60 -7.77
N GLU A 331 7.12 -2.36 -7.34
CA GLU A 331 7.81 -1.19 -7.91
C GLU A 331 9.33 -1.29 -7.78
N LYS A 332 9.84 -1.71 -6.61
CA LYS A 332 11.28 -1.98 -6.41
C LYS A 332 11.82 -3.07 -7.33
N SER A 333 10.98 -4.03 -7.69
CA SER A 333 11.33 -5.13 -8.59
C SER A 333 11.07 -4.78 -10.06
N GLY A 334 10.72 -3.52 -10.37
CA GLY A 334 10.48 -3.07 -11.74
C GLY A 334 9.10 -3.41 -12.29
N TYR A 335 8.16 -3.88 -11.46
CA TYR A 335 6.83 -4.32 -11.86
C TYR A 335 5.71 -3.38 -11.42
N SER A 336 4.57 -3.46 -12.11
CA SER A 336 3.36 -2.75 -11.76
C SER A 336 2.11 -3.62 -11.94
N LEU A 337 1.14 -3.42 -11.06
CA LEU A 337 -0.21 -4.02 -11.16
C LEU A 337 -1.08 -3.29 -12.19
N ASN A 338 -0.64 -2.15 -12.71
CA ASN A 338 -1.38 -1.46 -13.76
C ASN A 338 -1.18 -2.17 -15.10
N LYS A 339 -2.28 -2.60 -15.72
CA LYS A 339 -2.27 -3.31 -17.00
C LYS A 339 -1.69 -2.51 -18.16
N LEU A 340 -1.64 -1.18 -18.05
CA LEU A 340 -1.11 -0.26 -19.05
C LEU A 340 0.31 0.22 -18.70
N SER A 341 0.93 -0.31 -17.64
CA SER A 341 2.31 0.03 -17.29
C SER A 341 3.28 -0.51 -18.34
N GLY A 342 4.30 0.28 -18.67
CA GLY A 342 5.27 -0.03 -19.72
C GLY A 342 4.75 0.18 -21.15
N GLU A 343 3.47 0.49 -21.33
CA GLU A 343 2.86 0.69 -22.65
C GLU A 343 3.09 2.12 -23.16
N THR A 344 3.48 2.23 -24.42
CA THR A 344 3.33 3.49 -25.17
C THR A 344 1.93 3.55 -25.74
N LEU A 345 1.24 4.67 -25.52
CA LEU A 345 -0.16 4.83 -25.87
C LEU A 345 -0.32 5.88 -26.96
N ILE A 346 -1.30 5.69 -27.84
CA ILE A 346 -1.71 6.67 -28.84
C ILE A 346 -3.08 7.18 -28.45
N PHE A 347 -3.22 8.50 -28.34
CA PHE A 347 -4.52 9.14 -28.16
C PHE A 347 -4.85 9.99 -29.38
N GLU A 348 -6.01 9.75 -29.97
CA GLU A 348 -6.65 10.73 -30.84
C GLU A 348 -7.56 11.58 -29.96
N ILE A 349 -7.22 12.85 -29.76
CA ILE A 349 -7.94 13.78 -28.89
C ILE A 349 -8.61 14.89 -29.69
N SER A 350 -9.84 15.22 -29.35
CA SER A 350 -10.63 16.28 -30.00
C SER A 350 -11.20 17.24 -28.94
N VAL A 351 -10.86 18.52 -29.05
CA VAL A 351 -11.36 19.55 -28.13
C VAL A 351 -12.81 19.88 -28.49
N LYS A 352 -13.75 19.65 -27.57
CA LYS A 352 -15.18 19.93 -27.78
C LYS A 352 -15.59 21.28 -27.24
N ASN A 353 -15.29 21.57 -25.98
CA ASN A 353 -15.57 22.84 -25.35
C ASN A 353 -14.34 23.30 -24.56
N ILE A 354 -14.17 24.62 -24.45
CA ILE A 354 -13.13 25.27 -23.66
C ILE A 354 -13.85 26.23 -22.72
N TYR A 355 -13.52 26.15 -21.45
CA TYR A 355 -14.05 26.99 -20.39
C TYR A 355 -12.91 27.81 -19.80
N LYS A 356 -12.96 29.12 -20.04
CA LYS A 356 -11.92 30.07 -19.65
C LYS A 356 -12.06 30.45 -18.17
N THR A 357 -11.49 29.62 -17.31
CA THR A 357 -11.69 29.78 -15.86
C THR A 357 -10.93 30.96 -15.25
N SER A 358 -9.84 31.40 -15.88
CA SER A 358 -9.08 32.59 -15.47
C SER A 358 -9.82 33.92 -15.71
N HIS A 359 -10.94 33.89 -16.43
CA HIS A 359 -11.76 35.07 -16.76
C HIS A 359 -13.14 35.04 -16.10
N GLU A 360 -13.49 33.98 -15.37
CA GLU A 360 -14.79 33.79 -14.69
C GLU A 360 -14.75 34.10 -13.18
N SER A 361 -13.61 34.60 -12.66
CA SER A 361 -13.39 34.91 -11.24
C SER A 361 -13.65 36.37 -10.87
#